data_AF-A0A497QE86-F1
#
_entry.id   AF-A0A497QE86-F1
#
_cell.length_a   1.000
_cell.length_b   1.000
_cell.length_c   1.000
_cell.angle_alpha   90.00
_cell.angle_beta   90.00
_cell.angle_gamma   90.00
#
_symmetry.space_group_name_H-M   'P 1'
#
loop_
_entity.id
_entity.type
_entity.pdbx_description
1 polymer ?
#
loop_
_entity_poly.entity_id
_entity_poly.type
_entity_poly.pdbx_seq_one_letter_code
_entity_poly.pdbx_strand_id
1 'polypeptide(L)'
;MEKIMKEPILHSKIDKECLINKLTVIFVIIALISFLLSFFYIPITKILNFALIENSTFTLKIFISTITASLNLNALTFTVVQSLLTTLICILFGLPVSFFLAKYSFKGK
;
A
#
# COMPACT_ATOMS: atom_id res chain seq x y z
N MET A 1 48.86 16.53 27.73
CA MET A 1 48.75 15.06 27.62
C MET A 1 47.31 14.54 27.74
N GLU A 2 46.31 15.33 28.14
CA GLU A 2 44.92 14.85 28.30
C GLU A 2 44.12 14.75 26.98
N LYS A 3 44.55 15.46 25.93
CA LYS A 3 43.79 15.56 24.66
C LYS A 3 43.84 14.28 23.80
N ILE A 4 44.95 13.53 23.86
CA ILE A 4 45.18 12.34 23.00
C ILE A 4 44.41 11.11 23.52
N MET A 5 44.04 11.08 24.81
CA MET A 5 43.33 9.94 25.41
C MET A 5 41.80 10.03 25.30
N LYS A 6 41.23 11.23 25.03
CA LYS A 6 39.77 11.45 24.89
C LYS A 6 39.22 11.15 23.48
N GLU A 7 40.03 11.28 22.43
CA GLU A 7 39.60 11.06 21.04
C GLU A 7 39.17 9.61 20.69
N PRO A 8 39.90 8.54 21.06
CA PRO A 8 39.51 7.18 20.65
C PRO A 8 38.22 6.69 21.34
N ILE A 9 37.94 7.20 22.55
CA ILE A 9 36.75 6.85 23.33
C ILE A 9 35.50 7.53 22.76
N LEU A 10 35.66 8.74 22.21
CA LEU A 10 34.57 9.51 21.61
C LEU A 10 34.09 8.85 20.30
N HIS A 11 35.00 8.42 19.42
CA HIS A 11 34.65 7.73 18.19
C HIS A 11 33.94 6.38 18.46
N SER A 12 34.44 5.59 19.41
CA SER A 12 33.80 4.31 19.79
C SER A 12 32.38 4.49 20.35
N LYS A 13 32.12 5.59 21.07
CA LYS A 13 30.80 5.89 21.61
C LYS A 13 29.82 6.33 20.51
N ILE A 14 30.29 7.18 19.59
CA ILE A 14 29.49 7.67 18.47
C ILE A 14 29.06 6.50 17.55
N ASP A 15 29.95 5.55 17.28
CA ASP A 15 29.64 4.38 16.45
C ASP A 15 28.57 3.46 17.08
N LYS A 16 28.59 3.31 18.41
CA LYS A 16 27.61 2.49 19.15
C LYS A 16 26.22 3.14 19.19
N GLU A 17 26.14 4.45 19.42
CA GLU A 17 24.87 5.20 19.39
C GLU A 17 24.24 5.15 17.99
N CYS A 18 25.06 5.26 16.94
CA CYS A 18 24.63 5.10 15.55
C CYS A 18 24.07 3.68 15.27
N LEU A 19 24.77 2.65 15.77
CA LEU A 19 24.33 1.25 15.64
C LEU A 19 22.99 1.00 16.36
N ILE A 20 22.85 1.49 17.59
CA ILE A 20 21.61 1.35 18.37
C ILE A 20 20.46 2.04 17.67
N ASN A 21 20.64 3.29 17.21
CA ASN A 21 19.59 4.00 16.50
C ASN A 21 19.18 3.29 15.20
N LYS A 22 20.16 2.78 14.43
CA LYS A 22 19.88 1.99 13.22
C LYS A 22 19.09 0.72 13.53
N LEU A 23 19.44 0.02 14.61
CA LEU A 23 18.72 -1.18 15.07
C LEU A 23 17.30 -0.84 15.52
N THR A 24 17.11 0.26 16.27
CA THR A 24 15.79 0.75 16.68
C THR A 24 14.92 1.10 15.47
N VAL A 25 15.47 1.80 14.47
CA VAL A 25 14.73 2.13 13.24
C VAL A 25 14.31 0.85 12.49
N ILE A 26 15.22 -0.12 12.36
CA ILE A 26 14.90 -1.41 11.72
C ILE A 26 13.79 -2.13 12.48
N PHE A 27 13.87 -2.18 13.82
CA PHE A 27 12.84 -2.79 14.65
C PHE A 27 11.48 -2.12 14.47
N VAL A 28 11.43 -0.78 14.45
CA VAL A 28 10.20 -0.02 14.21
C VAL A 28 9.63 -0.32 12.82
N ILE A 29 10.47 -0.34 11.79
CA ILE A 29 10.04 -0.67 10.42
C ILE A 29 9.48 -2.10 10.36
N ILE A 30 10.16 -3.08 10.96
CA ILE A 30 9.68 -4.48 11.01
C ILE A 30 8.35 -4.56 11.73
N ALA A 31 8.19 -3.86 12.86
CA ALA A 31 6.94 -3.83 13.61
C ALA A 31 5.79 -3.24 12.76
N LEU A 32 6.04 -2.13 12.07
CA LEU A 32 5.04 -1.50 11.18
C LEU A 32 4.66 -2.40 10.01
N ILE A 33 5.64 -3.03 9.36
CA ILE A 33 5.41 -3.97 8.25
C ILE A 33 4.65 -5.20 8.74
N SER A 34 5.03 -5.76 9.88
CA SER A 34 4.37 -6.93 10.48
C SER A 34 2.92 -6.61 10.85
N PHE A 35 2.68 -5.43 11.43
CA PHE A 35 1.33 -4.93 11.71
C PHE A 35 0.52 -4.80 10.42
N LEU A 36 1.05 -4.14 9.40
CA LEU A 36 0.34 -3.93 8.13
C LEU A 36 0.02 -5.26 7.45
N LEU A 37 0.98 -6.19 7.39
CA LEU A 37 0.80 -7.53 6.83
C LEU A 37 -0.28 -8.29 7.59
N SER A 38 -0.18 -8.34 8.92
CA SER A 38 -1.15 -9.09 9.73
C SER A 38 -2.55 -8.49 9.59
N PHE A 39 -2.67 -7.16 9.68
CA PHE A 39 -3.94 -6.46 9.59
C PHE A 39 -4.60 -6.61 8.21
N PHE A 40 -3.83 -6.70 7.13
CA PHE A 40 -4.38 -6.87 5.78
C PHE A 40 -4.64 -8.34 5.42
N TYR A 41 -3.69 -9.24 5.68
CA TYR A 41 -3.78 -10.63 5.25
C TYR A 41 -4.73 -11.47 6.11
N ILE A 42 -4.81 -11.25 7.42
CA ILE A 42 -5.72 -12.00 8.28
C ILE A 42 -7.18 -11.85 7.82
N PRO A 43 -7.76 -10.65 7.65
CA PRO A 43 -9.15 -10.53 7.20
C PRO A 43 -9.34 -11.04 5.78
N ILE A 44 -8.40 -10.80 4.86
CA ILE A 44 -8.51 -11.31 3.48
C ILE A 44 -8.57 -12.83 3.46
N THR A 45 -7.67 -13.50 4.19
CA THR A 45 -7.66 -14.97 4.27
C THR A 45 -8.93 -15.50 4.93
N LYS A 46 -9.47 -14.82 5.95
CA LYS A 46 -10.75 -15.20 6.57
C LYS A 46 -11.92 -15.09 5.60
N ILE A 47 -12.01 -13.99 4.86
CA ILE A 47 -13.07 -13.75 3.86
C ILE A 47 -12.94 -14.76 2.70
N LEU A 48 -11.73 -15.03 2.21
CA LEU A 48 -11.51 -16.03 1.17
C LEU A 48 -11.89 -17.43 1.65
N ASN A 49 -11.48 -17.82 2.86
CA ASN A 49 -11.87 -19.11 3.42
C ASN A 49 -13.39 -19.23 3.54
N PHE A 50 -14.07 -18.17 4.00
CA PHE A 50 -15.53 -18.16 4.06
C PHE A 50 -16.19 -18.28 2.69
N ALA A 51 -15.63 -17.62 1.66
CA ALA A 51 -16.19 -17.64 0.31
C ALA A 51 -15.88 -18.94 -0.47
N LEU A 52 -14.80 -19.63 -0.12
CA LEU A 52 -14.23 -20.76 -0.88
C LEU A 52 -14.32 -22.11 -0.15
N ILE A 53 -14.62 -22.15 1.14
CA ILE A 53 -14.72 -23.38 1.92
C ILE A 53 -16.12 -23.51 2.50
N GLU A 54 -16.80 -24.59 2.13
CA GLU A 54 -18.10 -24.99 2.66
C GLU A 54 -17.96 -26.39 3.26
N ASN A 55 -18.31 -26.57 4.53
CA ASN A 55 -18.22 -27.87 5.24
C ASN A 55 -16.85 -28.56 5.10
N SER A 56 -15.76 -27.82 5.24
CA SER A 56 -14.37 -28.31 5.09
C SER A 56 -14.00 -28.81 3.68
N THR A 57 -14.83 -28.54 2.68
CA THR A 57 -14.55 -28.82 1.26
C THR A 57 -14.38 -27.52 0.48
N PHE A 58 -13.37 -27.48 -0.40
CA PHE A 58 -13.18 -26.34 -1.29
C PHE A 58 -14.30 -26.30 -2.33
N THR A 59 -15.02 -25.18 -2.41
CA THR A 59 -16.11 -24.96 -3.35
C THR A 59 -16.10 -23.53 -3.86
N LEU A 60 -16.34 -23.36 -5.16
CA LEU A 60 -16.54 -22.05 -5.77
C LEU A 60 -18.01 -21.64 -5.82
N LYS A 61 -18.92 -22.52 -5.35
CA LYS A 61 -20.37 -22.33 -5.50
C LYS A 61 -20.86 -21.04 -4.84
N ILE A 62 -20.44 -20.78 -3.60
CA ILE A 62 -20.84 -19.58 -2.83
C ILE A 62 -20.30 -18.32 -3.53
N PHE A 63 -19.03 -18.34 -3.93
CA PHE A 63 -18.40 -17.24 -4.65
C PHE A 63 -19.14 -16.92 -5.96
N ILE A 64 -19.35 -17.92 -6.82
CA ILE A 64 -20.03 -17.76 -8.11
C ILE A 64 -21.48 -17.30 -7.92
N SER A 65 -22.21 -17.91 -6.98
CA SER A 65 -23.59 -17.52 -6.67
C SER A 65 -23.68 -16.07 -6.18
N THR A 66 -22.65 -15.59 -5.46
CA THR A 66 -22.62 -14.21 -4.96
C THR A 66 -22.37 -13.23 -6.11
N ILE A 67 -21.37 -13.48 -6.96
CA ILE A 67 -21.06 -12.57 -8.07
C ILE A 67 -22.12 -12.57 -9.17
N THR A 68 -22.83 -13.70 -9.37
CA THR A 68 -23.89 -13.84 -10.39
C THR A 68 -25.27 -13.39 -9.90
N ALA A 69 -25.40 -13.01 -8.62
CA ALA A 69 -26.64 -12.43 -8.12
C ALA A 69 -26.95 -11.14 -8.89
N SER A 70 -28.20 -10.98 -9.34
CA SER A 70 -28.63 -9.88 -10.23
C SER A 70 -28.27 -8.49 -9.70
N LEU A 71 -28.42 -8.26 -8.39
CA LEU A 71 -28.04 -7.01 -7.74
C LEU A 71 -26.53 -6.75 -7.83
N ASN A 72 -25.71 -7.77 -7.56
CA ASN A 72 -24.26 -7.67 -7.56
C ASN A 72 -23.71 -7.51 -8.99
N LEU A 73 -24.28 -8.23 -9.97
CA LEU A 73 -23.93 -8.06 -11.37
C LEU A 73 -24.21 -6.64 -11.85
N ASN A 74 -25.39 -6.10 -11.53
CA ASN A 74 -25.74 -4.74 -11.92
C ASN A 74 -24.77 -3.70 -11.31
N ALA A 75 -24.46 -3.84 -10.01
CA ALA A 75 -23.49 -2.98 -9.35
C ALA A 75 -22.08 -3.10 -9.95
N LEU A 76 -21.64 -4.33 -10.24
CA LEU A 76 -20.32 -4.59 -10.81
C LEU A 76 -20.20 -4.01 -12.21
N THR A 77 -21.17 -4.28 -13.10
CA THR A 77 -21.19 -3.73 -14.45
C THR A 77 -21.26 -2.21 -14.44
N PHE A 78 -22.11 -1.62 -13.59
CA PHE A 78 -22.19 -0.17 -13.44
C PHE A 78 -20.83 0.44 -13.04
N THR A 79 -20.18 -0.15 -12.03
CA THR A 79 -18.88 0.34 -11.52
C THR A 79 -17.76 0.16 -12.56
N VAL A 80 -17.74 -0.97 -13.28
CA VAL A 80 -16.76 -1.20 -14.36
C VAL A 80 -16.93 -0.17 -15.48
N VAL A 81 -18.16 0.03 -15.95
CA VAL A 81 -18.43 1.04 -17.00
C VAL A 81 -18.07 2.44 -16.51
N GLN A 82 -18.45 2.79 -15.27
CA GLN A 82 -18.19 4.10 -14.69
C GLN A 82 -16.69 4.35 -14.50
N SER A 83 -15.93 3.37 -14.01
CA SER A 83 -14.48 3.49 -13.83
C SER A 83 -13.76 3.65 -15.18
N LEU A 84 -14.13 2.87 -16.20
CA LEU A 84 -13.57 3.00 -17.55
C LEU A 84 -13.87 4.36 -18.17
N LEU A 85 -15.12 4.81 -18.08
CA LEU A 85 -15.52 6.12 -18.57
C LEU A 85 -14.74 7.24 -17.86
N THR A 86 -14.60 7.13 -16.54
CA THR A 86 -13.84 8.09 -15.74
C THR A 86 -12.37 8.10 -16.11
N THR A 87 -11.73 6.94 -16.27
CA THR A 87 -10.34 6.86 -16.72
C THR A 87 -10.16 7.48 -18.09
N LEU A 88 -11.08 7.24 -19.03
CA LEU A 88 -11.04 7.86 -20.36
C LEU A 88 -11.15 9.38 -20.28
N ILE A 89 -12.09 9.91 -19.50
CA ILE A 89 -12.24 11.35 -19.26
C ILE A 89 -10.95 11.91 -18.65
N CYS A 90 -10.40 11.26 -17.62
CA CYS A 90 -9.14 11.65 -16.99
C CYS A 90 -7.97 11.67 -17.97
N ILE A 91 -7.88 10.73 -18.91
CA ILE A 91 -6.84 10.73 -19.94
C ILE A 91 -7.09 11.86 -20.94
N LEU A 92 -8.32 11.99 -21.43
CA LEU A 92 -8.72 12.99 -22.42
C LEU A 92 -8.48 14.42 -21.93
N PHE A 93 -8.68 14.69 -20.65
CA PHE A 93 -8.43 16.03 -20.08
C PHE A 93 -7.06 16.13 -19.40
N GLY A 94 -6.58 15.08 -18.73
CA GLY A 94 -5.32 15.10 -18.00
C GLY A 94 -4.09 15.23 -18.91
N LEU A 95 -4.09 14.56 -20.07
CA LEU A 95 -3.00 14.71 -21.04
C LEU A 95 -2.87 16.14 -21.60
N PRO A 96 -3.92 16.77 -22.16
CA PRO A 96 -3.79 18.13 -22.67
C PRO A 96 -3.52 19.15 -21.56
N VAL A 97 -4.12 18.98 -20.38
CA VAL A 97 -3.87 19.87 -19.24
C VAL A 97 -2.40 19.77 -18.81
N SER A 98 -1.87 18.56 -18.62
CA SER A 98 -0.46 18.38 -18.23
C SER A 98 0.50 18.90 -19.31
N PHE A 99 0.19 18.72 -20.60
CA PHE A 99 0.96 19.29 -21.69
C PHE A 99 1.00 20.82 -21.64
N PHE A 100 -0.16 21.46 -21.40
CA PHE A 100 -0.24 22.91 -21.30
C PHE A 100 0.55 23.43 -20.09
N LEU A 101 0.39 22.80 -18.92
CA LEU A 101 1.13 23.13 -17.70
C LEU A 101 2.65 22.97 -17.85
N ALA A 102 3.08 21.95 -18.61
CA ALA A 102 4.49 21.70 -18.87
C ALA A 102 5.09 22.73 -19.83
N LYS A 103 4.36 23.10 -20.89
CA LYS A 103 4.87 23.96 -21.97
C LYS A 103 4.79 25.45 -21.69
N TYR A 104 3.79 25.91 -20.93
CA TYR A 104 3.56 27.34 -20.68
C TYR A 104 3.85 27.71 -19.22
N SER A 105 4.57 28.82 -19.01
CA SER A 105 4.72 29.46 -17.71
C SER A 105 3.71 30.60 -17.62
N PHE A 106 2.68 30.44 -16.79
CA PHE A 106 1.66 31.45 -16.53
C PHE A 106 1.70 31.84 -15.05
N LYS A 107 1.17 33.03 -14.73
CA LYS A 107 1.32 33.70 -13.42
C LYS A 107 0.68 32.94 -12.23
N GLY A 108 -0.16 31.94 -12.50
CA GLY A 108 -0.81 31.08 -11.50
C GLY A 108 -0.39 29.62 -11.57
N LYS A 109 0.78 29.31 -12.15
CA LYS A 109 1.39 27.97 -12.11
C LYS A 109 1.84 27.62 -10.69
#